data_AF-A0A959ZSS9-F1
#
_entry.id   AF-A0A959ZSS9-F1
#
_cell.length_a   1.000
_cell.length_b   1.000
_cell.length_c   1.000
_cell.angle_alpha   90.00
_cell.angle_beta   90.00
_cell.angle_gamma   90.00
#
_symmetry.space_group_name_H-M   'P 1'
#
loop_
_entity.id
_entity.type
_entity.pdbx_description
1 polymer ?
#
loop_
_entity_poly.entity_id
_entity_poly.type
_entity_poly.pdbx_seq_one_letter_code
_entity_poly.pdbx_strand_id
1 'polypeptide(L)' 'MGILEQLISAASQGVKDRSQQVPLADLQARLGERDHDRPFQEALTRPGMSLICEYKRKSP' A
#
# COMPACT_ATOMS: atom_id res chain seq x y z
N MET A 1 -16.22 19.96 2.95
CA MET A 1 -15.38 18.84 2.48
C MET A 1 -15.05 17.98 3.69
N GLY A 2 -15.37 16.69 3.66
CA GLY A 2 -15.13 15.76 4.76
C GLY A 2 -13.65 15.36 4.87
N ILE A 3 -13.25 14.84 6.04
CA ILE A 3 -11.87 14.36 6.27
C ILE A 3 -11.45 13.29 5.24
N LEU A 4 -12.39 12.42 4.85
CA LEU A 4 -12.16 11.40 3.83
C LEU A 4 -11.87 12.01 2.46
N GLU A 5 -12.62 13.04 2.05
CA GLU A 5 -12.41 13.73 0.77
C GLU A 5 -11.05 14.44 0.74
N GLN A 6 -10.64 15.02 1.86
CA GLN A 6 -9.31 15.62 2.00
C GLN A 6 -8.19 14.57 1.86
N LEU A 7 -8.35 13.40 2.50
CA LEU A 7 -7.40 12.29 2.38
C LEU A 7 -7.31 11.77 0.94
N ILE A 8 -8.44 11.60 0.27
CA ILE A 8 -8.51 11.15 -1.13
C ILE A 8 -7.82 12.17 -2.05
N SER A 9 -8.10 13.47 -1.86
CA SER A 9 -7.47 14.53 -2.63
C SER A 9 -5.94 14.54 -2.45
N ALA A 10 -5.47 14.48 -1.20
CA ALA A 10 -4.04 14.45 -0.88
C ALA A 10 -3.34 13.20 -1.45
N ALA A 11 -3.97 12.02 -1.34
CA ALA A 11 -3.44 10.79 -1.92
C ALA A 11 -3.36 10.88 -3.46
N SER A 12 -4.40 11.42 -4.10
CA SER A 12 -4.46 11.58 -5.56
C SER A 12 -3.36 12.53 -6.07
N GLN A 13 -3.17 13.66 -5.37
CA GLN A 13 -2.10 14.60 -5.72
C GLN A 13 -0.72 13.95 -5.53
N GLY A 14 -0.50 13.26 -4.40
CA GLY A 14 0.76 12.58 -4.14
C GLY A 14 1.10 11.47 -5.14
N VAL A 15 0.08 10.80 -5.72
CA VAL A 15 0.29 9.85 -6.84
C VAL A 15 0.71 10.60 -8.11
N LYS A 16 0.02 11.68 -8.49
CA LYS A 16 0.36 12.49 -9.66
C LYS A 16 1.78 13.03 -9.60
N ASP A 17 2.19 13.56 -8.45
CA ASP A 17 3.53 14.15 -8.29
C ASP A 17 4.62 13.07 -8.39
N ARG A 18 4.40 11.88 -7.80
CA ARG A 18 5.37 10.78 -7.85
C ARG A 18 5.44 10.09 -9.20
N SER A 19 4.34 9.98 -9.93
CA SER A 19 4.36 9.37 -11.27
C SER A 19 5.11 10.22 -12.30
N GLN A 20 5.22 11.53 -12.07
CA GLN A 20 6.09 12.42 -12.85
C GLN A 20 7.59 12.21 -12.54
N GLN A 21 7.91 11.78 -11.32
CA GLN A 21 9.30 11.54 -10.89
C GLN A 21 9.79 10.14 -11.25
N VAL A 22 8.90 9.14 -11.17
CA VAL A 22 9.18 7.75 -11.50
C VAL A 22 8.06 7.25 -12.41
N PRO A 23 8.30 7.15 -13.73
CA PRO A 23 7.37 6.54 -14.66
C PRO A 23 6.97 5.12 -14.23
N LEU A 24 5.73 4.74 -14.52
CA LEU A 24 5.19 3.43 -14.13
C LEU A 24 6.03 2.27 -14.67
N ALA A 25 6.49 2.35 -15.91
CA ALA A 25 7.31 1.31 -16.53
C ALA A 25 8.62 1.08 -15.76
N ASP A 26 9.28 2.17 -15.33
CA ASP A 26 10.51 2.10 -14.55
C ASP A 26 10.26 1.52 -13.16
N LEU A 27 9.10 1.86 -12.55
CA LEU A 27 8.70 1.27 -11.27
C LEU A 27 8.42 -0.24 -11.40
N GLN A 28 7.78 -0.66 -12.49
CA GLN A 28 7.49 -2.07 -12.76
C GLN A 28 8.78 -2.88 -12.96
N ALA A 29 9.76 -2.33 -13.69
CA ALA A 29 11.05 -2.98 -13.91
C ALA A 29 11.83 -3.21 -12.59
N ARG A 30 11.57 -2.41 -11.55
CA ARG A 30 12.18 -2.54 -10.22
C ARG A 30 11.50 -3.57 -9.32
N LEU A 31 10.36 -4.14 -9.71
CA LEU A 31 9.60 -5.02 -8.82
C LEU A 31 10.37 -6.30 -8.44
N GLY A 32 11.36 -6.72 -9.23
CA GLY A 32 12.24 -7.86 -8.96
C GLY A 32 11.49 -9.18 -8.74
N GLU A 33 12.26 -10.26 -8.57
CA GLU A 33 11.74 -11.50 -8.01
C GLU A 33 11.65 -11.28 -6.51
N ARG A 34 10.46 -10.92 -5.99
CA ARG A 34 10.23 -10.95 -4.54
C ARG A 34 10.61 -12.34 -4.06
N ASP A 35 11.59 -12.38 -3.16
CA ASP A 35 12.31 -13.60 -2.83
C ASP A 35 11.39 -14.78 -2.50
N HIS A 36 10.20 -14.58 -1.91
CA HIS A 36 9.27 -15.65 -1.58
C HIS A 36 7.82 -15.16 -1.71
N ASP A 37 6.94 -16.04 -2.19
CA ASP A 37 5.51 -15.81 -2.18
C ASP A 37 5.00 -15.67 -0.74
N ARG A 38 4.20 -14.65 -0.48
CA ARG A 38 3.61 -14.37 0.85
C ARG A 38 2.10 -14.48 0.72
N PRO A 39 1.52 -15.68 0.88
CA PRO A 39 0.09 -15.89 0.62
C PRO A 39 -0.74 -15.24 1.74
N PHE A 40 -1.15 -13.99 1.52
CA PHE A 40 -1.89 -13.20 2.50
C PHE A 40 -3.22 -13.84 2.89
N GLN A 41 -3.97 -14.37 1.92
CA GLN A 41 -5.26 -15.02 2.18
C GLN A 41 -5.10 -16.28 3.03
N GLU A 42 -4.13 -17.14 2.73
CA GLU A 42 -3.87 -18.36 3.48
C GLU A 42 -3.43 -18.08 4.92
N ALA A 43 -2.74 -16.97 5.15
CA ALA A 43 -2.35 -16.54 6.49
C ALA A 43 -3.58 -16.19 7.35
N LEU A 44 -4.70 -15.76 6.75
CA LEU A 44 -5.91 -15.37 7.45
C LEU A 44 -6.88 -16.52 7.73
N THR A 45 -6.78 -17.64 6.98
CA THR A 45 -7.72 -18.77 7.06
C THR A 45 -7.32 -19.88 8.02
N ARG A 46 -6.21 -19.74 8.75
CA ARG A 46 -5.74 -20.74 9.72
C ARG A 46 -6.67 -20.79 10.94
N PRO A 47 -6.87 -21.96 11.57
CA PRO A 47 -7.63 -22.07 12.81
C PRO A 47 -7.06 -21.16 13.91
N GLY A 48 -7.93 -20.48 14.64
CA GLY A 48 -7.57 -19.55 15.72
C GLY A 48 -7.87 -18.09 15.39
N MET A 49 -7.24 -17.18 16.12
CA MET A 49 -7.38 -15.74 15.91
C MET A 49 -6.27 -15.23 15.00
N SER A 50 -6.65 -14.69 13.85
CA SER A 50 -5.74 -13.98 12.96
C SER A 50 -5.52 -12.54 13.45
N LEU A 51 -4.25 -12.11 13.51
CA LEU A 51 -3.87 -10.74 13.90
C LEU A 51 -3.06 -10.08 12.78
N ILE A 52 -3.51 -8.92 12.32
CA ILE A 52 -2.74 -8.03 11.44
C ILE A 52 -2.18 -6.90 12.30
N CYS A 53 -0.88 -6.92 12.57
CA CYS A 53 -0.22 -5.88 13.33
C CYS A 53 0.07 -4.67 12.42
N GLU A 54 -0.56 -3.52 12.71
CA GLU A 54 -0.30 -2.27 12.01
C GLU A 54 0.93 -1.56 12.59
N TYR A 55 1.86 -1.14 11.72
CA TYR A 55 2.92 -0.19 12.07
C TYR A 55 2.60 1.18 11.45
N LYS A 56 2.15 2.13 12.28
CA LYS A 56 1.66 3.44 11.85
C LYS A 56 2.24 4.55 12.70
N ARG A 57 2.61 5.66 12.05
CA ARG A 57 3.25 6.81 12.72
C ARG A 57 2.27 7.67 13.53
N LYS A 58 1.12 8.02 12.94
CA LYS A 58 0.05 8.87 13.53
C LYS A 58 -1.29 8.55 12.84
N SER A 59 -2.41 8.83 13.51
CA SER A 59 -3.75 8.92 12.89
C SER A 59 -4.24 10.38 12.88
N PRO A 60 -5.15 10.73 11.97
CA PRO A 60 -5.91 11.97 12.10
C PRO A 60 -6.65 12.06 13.43
#